data_AF-A0A1I0PN79-F1
#
_entry.id   AF-A0A1I0PN79-F1
#
_cell.length_a   1.000
_cell.length_b   1.000
_cell.length_c   1.000
_cell.angle_alpha   90.00
_cell.angle_beta   90.00
_cell.angle_gamma   90.00
#
_symmetry.space_group_name_H-M   'P 1'
#
loop_
_entity.id
_entity.type
_entity.pdbx_description
1 polymer ?
#
loop_
_entity_poly.entity_id
_entity_poly.type
_entity_poly.pdbx_seq_one_letter_code
_entity_poly.pdbx_strand_id
1 'polypeptide(L)'
;MTARLDPETDFEELTARVRTQSQQAPGSDTERVTIRSLDGVSSDALSNLLEAAESEHLDPGDLVFVLSRANAELLLEREYEIDDVGDLEDVLGRDVRVEDEMPDDTILLLHPEAVDGEDLVEPEAIACGIVGADDET
;
A
#
# COMPACT_ATOMS: atom_id res chain seq x y z
N MET A 1 -9.25 -10.74 16.71
CA MET A 1 -7.87 -10.78 17.22
C MET A 1 -7.15 -9.98 16.17
N THR A 2 -6.84 -8.71 16.41
CA THR A 2 -6.33 -7.82 15.36
C THR A 2 -5.02 -8.40 14.88
N ALA A 3 -5.00 -8.92 13.65
CA ALA A 3 -3.78 -9.44 13.06
C ALA A 3 -2.86 -8.24 12.90
N ARG A 4 -1.65 -8.33 13.44
CA ARG A 4 -0.63 -7.31 13.24
C ARG A 4 0.30 -7.84 12.18
N LEU A 5 0.57 -7.02 11.19
CA LEU A 5 1.54 -7.32 10.14
C LEU A 5 2.86 -7.75 10.78
N ASP A 6 3.46 -8.82 10.26
CA ASP A 6 4.64 -9.40 10.87
C ASP A 6 5.77 -8.36 10.93
N PRO A 7 6.46 -8.17 12.08
CA PRO A 7 7.57 -7.23 12.18
C PRO A 7 8.81 -7.71 11.43
N GLU A 8 8.90 -9.00 11.07
CA GLU A 8 10.01 -9.58 10.33
C GLU A 8 9.73 -9.66 8.82
N THR A 9 8.62 -9.09 8.33
CA THR A 9 8.30 -9.00 6.91
C THR A 9 9.35 -8.17 6.16
N ASP A 10 9.94 -8.76 5.13
CA ASP A 10 10.84 -8.08 4.20
C ASP A 10 10.02 -7.35 3.13
N PHE A 11 9.84 -6.04 3.32
CA PHE A 11 9.00 -5.23 2.44
C PHE A 11 9.62 -4.97 1.06
N GLU A 12 10.95 -4.98 0.96
CA GLU A 12 11.65 -4.90 -0.32
C GLU A 12 11.31 -6.13 -1.19
N GLU A 13 11.42 -7.33 -0.63
CA GLU A 13 11.08 -8.56 -1.34
C GLU A 13 9.57 -8.68 -1.61
N LEU A 14 8.73 -8.32 -0.63
CA LEU A 14 7.27 -8.31 -0.78
C LEU A 14 6.83 -7.41 -1.93
N THR A 15 7.34 -6.17 -2.00
CA THR A 15 7.01 -5.23 -3.09
C THR A 15 7.48 -5.75 -4.45
N ALA A 16 8.69 -6.32 -4.52
CA ALA A 16 9.20 -6.96 -5.73
C ALA A 16 8.30 -8.11 -6.21
N ARG A 17 7.80 -8.91 -5.26
CA ARG A 17 6.89 -10.04 -5.54
C ARG A 17 5.52 -9.56 -6.02
N VAL A 18 4.94 -8.56 -5.35
CA VAL A 18 3.70 -7.89 -5.77
C VAL A 18 3.82 -7.36 -7.20
N ARG A 19 4.90 -6.63 -7.50
CA ARG A 19 5.18 -6.09 -8.84
C ARG A 19 5.35 -7.19 -9.89
N THR A 20 5.98 -8.30 -9.53
CA THR A 20 6.18 -9.44 -10.43
C THR A 20 4.86 -10.15 -10.73
N GLN A 21 4.04 -10.39 -9.71
CA GLN A 21 2.75 -11.07 -9.86
C GLN A 21 1.78 -10.25 -10.74
N SER A 22 1.83 -8.93 -10.62
CA SER A 22 1.08 -8.02 -11.50
C SER A 22 1.50 -8.14 -12.97
N GLN A 23 2.80 -8.18 -13.26
CA GLN A 23 3.33 -8.20 -14.63
C GLN A 23 3.04 -9.51 -15.40
N GLN A 24 2.82 -10.63 -14.71
CA GLN A 24 2.80 -11.96 -15.34
C GLN A 24 1.44 -12.46 -15.85
N ALA A 25 0.32 -11.73 -15.70
CA ALA A 25 -1.00 -12.30 -16.03
C ALA A 25 -1.95 -11.39 -16.86
N PRO A 26 -1.68 -11.16 -18.16
CA PRO A 26 -2.71 -10.67 -19.07
C PRO A 26 -3.73 -11.78 -19.37
N GLY A 27 -4.81 -11.83 -18.58
CA GLY A 27 -6.08 -12.44 -19.04
C GLY A 27 -6.58 -13.75 -18.41
N SER A 28 -6.44 -14.00 -17.10
CA SER A 28 -7.22 -15.06 -16.44
C SER A 28 -7.60 -14.69 -15.01
N ASP A 29 -8.86 -14.94 -14.64
CA ASP A 29 -9.50 -14.88 -13.31
C ASP A 29 -8.69 -15.61 -12.21
N THR A 30 -7.55 -15.04 -11.80
CA THR A 30 -6.74 -15.56 -10.70
C THR A 30 -6.60 -14.43 -9.71
N GLU A 31 -6.73 -14.70 -8.41
CA GLU A 31 -6.58 -13.72 -7.32
C GLU A 31 -5.44 -12.71 -7.62
N ARG A 32 -5.77 -11.43 -7.85
CA ARG A 32 -4.82 -10.40 -8.33
C ARG A 32 -4.58 -9.34 -7.28
N VAL A 33 -3.34 -8.85 -7.23
CA VAL A 33 -3.03 -7.58 -6.56
C VAL A 33 -3.57 -6.41 -7.37
N THR A 34 -4.26 -5.50 -6.70
CA THR A 34 -4.79 -4.27 -7.30
C THR A 34 -3.66 -3.26 -7.52
N ILE A 35 -3.33 -2.90 -8.77
CA ILE A 35 -2.31 -1.88 -9.06
C ILE A 35 -2.96 -0.57 -9.51
N ARG A 36 -2.52 0.54 -8.90
CA ARG A 36 -2.94 1.88 -9.29
C ARG A 36 -1.74 2.80 -9.45
N SER A 37 -1.70 3.57 -10.52
CA SER A 37 -0.76 4.68 -10.64
C SER A 37 -1.26 5.87 -9.83
N LEU A 38 -0.36 6.48 -9.06
CA LEU A 38 -0.61 7.68 -8.27
C LEU A 38 0.24 8.82 -8.83
N ASP A 39 -0.39 9.98 -9.04
CA ASP A 39 0.28 11.22 -9.51
C ASP A 39 1.33 11.71 -8.50
N GLY A 40 1.11 11.43 -7.22
CA GLY A 40 2.02 11.75 -6.13
C GLY A 40 1.53 11.17 -4.81
N VAL A 41 2.32 11.36 -3.75
CA VAL A 41 1.94 11.00 -2.39
C VAL A 41 1.15 12.16 -1.78
N SER A 42 -0.13 11.91 -1.47
CA SER A 42 -1.09 12.84 -0.84
C SER A 42 -2.17 12.03 -0.11
N SER A 43 -2.82 12.58 0.93
CA SER A 43 -3.93 11.87 1.60
C SER A 43 -5.07 11.54 0.64
N ASP A 44 -5.37 12.43 -0.31
CA ASP A 44 -6.38 12.22 -1.34
C ASP A 44 -6.03 11.03 -2.27
N ALA A 45 -4.76 10.90 -2.64
CA ALA A 45 -4.28 9.78 -3.46
C ALA A 45 -4.37 8.45 -2.71
N LEU A 46 -4.02 8.45 -1.42
CA LEU A 46 -4.16 7.29 -0.53
C LEU A 46 -5.63 6.91 -0.31
N SER A 47 -6.50 7.90 -0.14
CA SER A 47 -7.95 7.70 0.01
C SER A 47 -8.56 7.10 -1.25
N ASN A 48 -8.19 7.61 -2.43
CA ASN A 48 -8.60 7.01 -3.71
C ASN A 48 -8.10 5.56 -3.85
N LEU A 49 -6.87 5.27 -3.40
CA LEU A 49 -6.33 3.90 -3.40
C LEU A 49 -7.16 2.99 -2.48
N LEU A 50 -7.52 3.48 -1.29
CA LEU A 50 -8.39 2.75 -0.35
C LEU A 50 -9.77 2.48 -0.95
N GLU A 51 -10.44 3.50 -1.51
CA GLU A 51 -11.76 3.33 -2.13
C GLU A 51 -11.74 2.34 -3.30
N ALA A 52 -10.67 2.38 -4.10
CA ALA A 52 -10.45 1.42 -5.17
C ALA A 52 -10.26 0.01 -4.60
N ALA A 53 -9.49 -0.11 -3.53
CA ALA A 53 -9.29 -1.37 -2.83
C ALA A 53 -10.61 -1.95 -2.29
N GLU A 54 -11.37 -1.16 -1.53
CA GLU A 54 -12.67 -1.55 -0.97
C GLU A 54 -13.67 -2.00 -2.06
N SER A 55 -13.60 -1.37 -3.24
CA SER A 55 -14.45 -1.74 -4.38
C SER A 55 -14.08 -3.09 -5.01
N GLU A 56 -12.83 -3.53 -4.88
CA GLU A 56 -12.33 -4.80 -5.47
C GLU A 56 -12.44 -6.00 -4.52
N HIS A 57 -13.40 -5.95 -3.59
CA HIS A 57 -13.71 -7.00 -2.61
C HIS A 57 -12.71 -7.15 -1.46
N LEU A 58 -11.92 -6.12 -1.19
CA LEU A 58 -11.11 -6.04 0.02
C LEU A 58 -11.97 -5.77 1.24
N ASP A 59 -11.94 -6.66 2.23
CA ASP A 59 -12.53 -6.41 3.54
C ASP A 59 -11.86 -5.16 4.15
N PRO A 60 -12.58 -4.03 4.29
CA PRO A 60 -11.94 -2.75 4.55
C PRO A 60 -11.39 -2.60 5.97
N GLY A 61 -11.87 -3.44 6.89
CA GLY A 61 -11.82 -3.18 8.32
C GLY A 61 -10.44 -3.34 8.97
N ASP A 62 -9.53 -4.05 8.33
CA ASP A 62 -8.19 -4.38 8.87
C ASP A 62 -7.06 -4.07 7.85
N LEU A 63 -7.34 -3.25 6.83
CA LEU A 63 -6.30 -2.84 5.87
C LEU A 63 -5.28 -1.91 6.52
N VAL A 64 -4.00 -2.16 6.23
CA VAL A 64 -2.87 -1.37 6.72
C VAL A 64 -2.15 -0.75 5.53
N PHE A 65 -1.89 0.56 5.62
CA PHE A 65 -1.02 1.26 4.69
C PHE A 65 0.44 1.02 5.05
N VAL A 66 1.26 0.67 4.08
CA VAL A 66 2.71 0.58 4.25
C VAL A 66 3.38 1.56 3.29
N LEU A 67 4.12 2.50 3.85
CA LEU A 67 4.78 3.60 3.14
C LEU A 67 6.28 3.57 3.41
N SER A 68 7.07 4.05 2.44
CA SER A 68 8.46 4.37 2.73
C SER A 68 8.55 5.56 3.68
N ARG A 69 9.68 5.64 4.38
CA ARG A 69 9.99 6.81 5.22
C ARG A 69 9.92 8.12 4.42
N ALA A 70 10.47 8.14 3.20
CA ALA A 70 10.43 9.34 2.37
C ALA A 70 8.99 9.73 2.01
N ASN A 71 8.11 8.76 1.73
CA ASN A 71 6.71 9.02 1.42
C ASN A 71 5.95 9.59 2.61
N ALA A 72 6.21 9.07 3.81
CA ALA A 72 5.65 9.62 5.04
C ALA A 72 6.15 11.06 5.27
N GLU A 73 7.46 11.31 5.17
CA GLU A 73 8.02 12.66 5.31
C GLU A 73 7.43 13.63 4.28
N LEU A 74 7.29 13.22 3.02
CA LEU A 74 6.67 14.02 1.96
C LEU A 74 5.21 14.39 2.27
N LEU A 75 4.44 13.47 2.85
CA LEU A 75 3.06 13.75 3.29
C LEU A 75 3.05 14.81 4.38
N LEU A 76 3.87 14.64 5.42
CA LEU A 76 3.94 15.56 6.56
C LEU A 76 4.42 16.96 6.14
N GLU A 77 5.34 17.05 5.18
CA GLU A 77 5.81 18.33 4.66
C GLU A 77 4.78 19.05 3.78
N ARG A 78 3.90 18.28 3.12
CA ARG A 78 2.96 18.80 2.11
C ARG A 78 1.57 19.09 2.68
N GLU A 79 1.13 18.29 3.63
CA GLU A 79 -0.20 18.33 4.23
C GLU A 79 -0.15 19.06 5.57
N TYR A 80 -0.66 20.29 5.59
CA TYR A 80 -0.68 21.12 6.81
C TYR A 80 -1.56 20.55 7.94
N GLU A 81 -2.42 19.59 7.63
CA GLU A 81 -3.32 18.93 8.57
C GLU A 81 -2.72 17.67 9.20
N ILE A 82 -1.52 17.26 8.78
CA ILE A 82 -0.86 16.02 9.20
C ILE A 82 0.51 16.37 9.80
N ASP A 83 0.60 16.41 11.14
CA ASP A 83 1.84 16.74 11.84
C ASP A 83 2.71 15.49 12.06
N ASP A 84 2.07 14.33 12.26
CA ASP A 84 2.72 13.03 12.44
C ASP A 84 1.92 11.88 11.77
N VAL A 85 2.51 10.68 11.73
CA VAL A 85 1.85 9.46 11.20
C VAL A 85 0.51 9.19 11.88
N GLY A 86 0.37 9.50 13.18
CA GLY A 86 -0.90 9.33 13.89
C GLY A 86 -2.04 10.21 13.36
N ASP A 87 -1.74 11.42 12.90
CA ASP A 87 -2.73 12.29 12.25
C ASP A 87 -3.10 11.72 10.86
N LEU A 88 -2.15 11.13 10.15
CA LEU A 88 -2.41 10.46 8.86
C LEU A 88 -3.34 9.26 9.05
N GLU A 89 -3.14 8.48 10.10
CA GLU A 89 -4.02 7.38 10.49
C GLU A 89 -5.45 7.86 10.79
N ASP A 90 -5.60 9.02 11.44
CA ASP A 90 -6.92 9.62 11.73
C ASP A 90 -7.61 10.10 10.43
N VAL A 91 -6.85 10.73 9.53
CA VAL A 91 -7.35 11.21 8.23
C VAL A 91 -7.80 10.05 7.34
N LEU A 92 -6.99 8.99 7.24
CA LEU A 92 -7.31 7.81 6.43
C LEU A 92 -8.30 6.87 7.13
N GLY A 93 -8.42 6.97 8.46
CA GLY A 93 -9.17 6.04 9.29
C GLY A 93 -8.63 4.61 9.21
N ARG A 94 -7.33 4.43 8.97
CA ARG A 94 -6.63 3.14 8.79
C ARG A 94 -5.24 3.22 9.41
N ASP A 95 -4.73 2.08 9.88
CA ASP A 95 -3.36 1.98 10.40
C ASP A 95 -2.34 2.27 9.30
N VAL A 96 -1.29 3.01 9.66
CA VAL A 96 -0.20 3.37 8.76
C VAL A 96 1.11 2.90 9.36
N ARG A 97 1.86 2.14 8.56
CA ARG A 97 3.17 1.63 8.89
C ARG A 97 4.22 2.26 7.97
N VAL A 98 5.29 2.76 8.59
CA VAL A 98 6.40 3.40 7.87
C VAL A 98 7.62 2.51 7.95
N GLU A 99 8.06 1.98 6.82
CA GLU A 99 9.19 1.07 6.72
C GLU A 99 10.28 1.68 5.84
N ASP A 100 11.54 1.63 6.28
CA ASP A 100 12.67 2.25 5.56
C ASP A 100 13.08 1.43 4.32
N GLU A 101 12.77 0.13 4.32
CA GLU A 101 13.06 -0.82 3.25
C GLU A 101 12.06 -0.71 2.07
N MET A 102 10.96 0.02 2.26
CA MET A 102 9.96 0.23 1.22
C MET A 102 10.50 1.17 0.12
N PRO A 103 10.25 0.86 -1.17
CA PRO A 103 10.59 1.76 -2.26
C PRO A 103 9.77 3.06 -2.19
N ASP A 104 10.42 4.20 -2.42
CA ASP A 104 9.76 5.52 -2.40
C ASP A 104 8.73 5.69 -3.53
N ASP A 105 8.90 4.98 -4.65
CA ASP A 105 7.93 4.97 -5.75
C ASP A 105 6.75 4.00 -5.51
N THR A 106 6.66 3.37 -4.33
CA THR A 106 5.65 2.35 -4.04
C THR A 106 4.94 2.61 -2.71
N ILE A 107 3.64 2.37 -2.72
CA ILE A 107 2.75 2.41 -1.57
C ILE A 107 2.00 1.09 -1.55
N LEU A 108 2.03 0.38 -0.43
CA LEU A 108 1.25 -0.85 -0.27
C LEU A 108 0.04 -0.58 0.63
N LEU A 109 -1.07 -1.22 0.30
CA LEU A 109 -2.27 -1.28 1.11
C LEU A 109 -2.67 -2.75 1.17
N LEU A 110 -2.56 -3.39 2.33
CA LEU A 110 -2.77 -4.82 2.43
C LEU A 110 -3.42 -5.20 3.75
N HIS A 111 -4.11 -6.33 3.73
CA HIS A 111 -4.55 -6.97 4.96
C HIS A 111 -3.36 -7.72 5.60
N PRO A 112 -3.16 -7.64 6.93
CA PRO A 112 -2.05 -8.33 7.59
C PRO A 112 -2.12 -9.87 7.47
N GLU A 113 -3.30 -10.44 7.27
CA GLU A 113 -3.47 -11.87 6.97
C GLU A 113 -3.25 -12.21 5.49
N ALA A 114 -3.18 -11.21 4.61
CA ALA A 114 -2.91 -11.39 3.19
C ALA A 114 -1.47 -11.80 2.89
N VAL A 115 -0.57 -11.59 3.86
CA VAL A 115 0.86 -11.83 3.72
C VAL A 115 1.37 -12.62 4.92
N ASP A 116 2.28 -13.56 4.66
CA ASP A 116 3.00 -14.31 5.68
C ASP A 116 4.49 -14.07 5.43
N GLY A 117 5.05 -13.07 6.13
CA GLY A 117 6.39 -12.57 5.82
C GLY A 117 6.46 -11.95 4.42
N GLU A 118 7.17 -12.59 3.50
CA GLU A 118 7.35 -12.21 2.09
C GLU A 118 6.34 -12.88 1.13
N ASP A 119 5.58 -13.87 1.61
CA ASP A 119 4.67 -14.66 0.78
C ASP A 119 3.28 -14.04 0.72
N LEU A 120 2.72 -13.99 -0.50
CA LEU A 120 1.38 -13.48 -0.78
C LEU A 120 0.38 -14.62 -0.57
N VAL A 121 -0.33 -14.61 0.56
CA VAL A 121 -1.36 -15.59 0.93
C VAL A 121 -2.66 -15.27 0.20
N GLU A 122 -3.10 -14.01 0.29
CA GLU A 122 -4.32 -13.51 -0.36
C GLU A 122 -3.96 -12.31 -1.23
N PRO A 123 -3.51 -12.51 -2.48
CA PRO A 123 -3.08 -11.41 -3.33
C PRO A 123 -4.24 -10.48 -3.71
N GLU A 124 -5.47 -10.98 -3.73
CA GLU A 124 -6.69 -10.15 -3.85
C GLU A 124 -6.87 -9.22 -2.65
N ALA A 125 -6.28 -9.58 -1.50
CA ALA A 125 -6.27 -8.83 -0.25
C ALA A 125 -5.22 -7.69 -0.21
N ILE A 126 -4.60 -7.38 -1.36
CA ILE A 126 -3.45 -6.48 -1.51
C ILE A 126 -3.72 -5.48 -2.66
N ALA A 127 -3.43 -4.22 -2.39
CA ALA A 127 -3.38 -3.14 -3.35
C ALA A 127 -2.01 -2.45 -3.29
N CYS A 128 -1.56 -1.96 -4.44
CA CYS A 128 -0.26 -1.35 -4.62
C CYS A 128 -0.40 -0.09 -5.49
N GLY A 129 -0.07 1.04 -4.87
CA GLY A 129 0.03 2.34 -5.50
C GLY A 129 1.45 2.58 -6.01
N ILE A 130 1.62 2.84 -7.29
CA ILE A 130 2.90 3.23 -7.88
C ILE A 130 2.92 4.74 -8.06
N VAL A 131 3.79 5.40 -7.32
CA VAL A 131 3.95 6.86 -7.32
C VAL A 131 4.88 7.26 -8.45
N GLY A 132 4.46 8.23 -9.28
CA GLY A 132 5.32 8.78 -10.33
C GLY A 132 5.46 7.86 -11.56
N ALA A 133 4.45 7.04 -11.86
CA ALA A 133 4.40 6.28 -13.11
C ALA A 133 4.30 7.15 -14.39
N ASP A 134 4.18 8.47 -14.23
CA ASP A 134 4.19 9.47 -15.30
C ASP A 134 5.46 10.34 -15.24
N ASP A 135 6.63 9.73 -15.44
CA ASP A 135 7.82 10.44 -15.98
C ASP A 135 8.55 9.53 -16.97
N GLU A 136 7.85 9.12 -18.03
CA GLU A 136 8.49 8.78 -19.31
C GLU A 136 8.08 9.82 -20.35
N THR A 137 8.89 10.90 -20.42
CA THR A 137 9.17 11.82 -21.56
C THR A 137 8.68 13.26 -21.47
#